data_AF-A0A7Y4YD57-F1
#
_entry.id   AF-A0A7Y4YD57-F1
#
_cell.length_a   1.000
_cell.length_b   1.000
_cell.length_c   1.000
_cell.angle_alpha   90.00
_cell.angle_beta   90.00
_cell.angle_gamma   90.00
#
_symmetry.space_group_name_H-M   'P 1'
#
loop_
_entity.id
_entity.type
_entity.pdbx_description
1 polymer ?
#
loop_
_entity_poly.entity_id
_entity_poly.type
_entity_poly.pdbx_seq_one_letter_code
_entity_poly.pdbx_strand_id
1 'polypeptide(L)'
;MEKRPVTSSAKSIAKNIGIGVVTPVLAATIIYFLGFNKNDDADFKKKKEATVQTWNVFIQNKGIFSTVMKQLASSNDLEVTRKNINHEIDVTIENMENIKKEPNADQRVYSTIDITAQQIKEIKPLMNKFLDDILAYAAKDPTEEEGKAYILQLGEGLKTEMAGLRQRDSIRLAVFYDGLNKDYNVTLSKN
;
A
#
# COMPACT_ATOMS: atom_id res chain seq x y z
N MET A 1 -1.78 -47.70 3.79
CA MET A 1 -1.49 -46.45 4.54
C MET A 1 -0.97 -45.41 3.58
N GLU A 2 -1.82 -44.42 3.36
CA GLU A 2 -1.69 -43.30 2.43
C GLU A 2 -0.55 -42.36 2.88
N LYS A 3 0.42 -42.09 2.01
CA LYS A 3 1.40 -41.01 2.20
C LYS A 3 0.80 -39.72 1.64
N ARG A 4 0.42 -38.78 2.51
CA ARG A 4 0.16 -37.39 2.09
C ARG A 4 1.49 -36.61 2.08
N PRO A 5 1.86 -35.94 0.98
CA PRO A 5 2.88 -34.90 1.02
C PRO A 5 2.20 -33.55 1.31
N VAL A 6 2.70 -32.83 2.32
CA VAL A 6 2.39 -31.41 2.49
C VAL A 6 3.68 -30.62 2.23
N THR A 7 3.54 -29.51 1.51
CA THR A 7 4.47 -28.37 1.35
C THR A 7 5.45 -28.37 0.15
N SER A 8 4.96 -28.05 -1.05
CA SER A 8 5.78 -27.52 -2.17
C SER A 8 5.58 -26.01 -2.44
N SER A 9 4.66 -25.34 -1.75
CA SER A 9 4.29 -23.94 -2.05
C SER A 9 5.20 -22.88 -1.40
N ALA A 10 5.65 -23.10 -0.15
CA ALA A 10 6.47 -22.10 0.57
C ALA A 10 7.89 -21.92 -0.01
N LYS A 11 8.45 -22.96 -0.64
CA LYS A 11 9.81 -22.95 -1.20
C LYS A 11 9.91 -22.18 -2.53
N SER A 12 8.80 -22.02 -3.27
CA SER A 12 8.77 -21.27 -4.54
C SER A 12 8.57 -19.76 -4.33
N ILE A 13 7.76 -19.37 -3.34
CA ILE A 13 7.51 -17.97 -3.01
C ILE A 13 8.78 -17.29 -2.45
N ALA A 14 9.50 -17.96 -1.55
CA ALA A 14 10.78 -17.44 -1.03
C ALA A 14 11.87 -17.33 -2.12
N LYS A 15 11.87 -18.25 -3.10
CA LYS A 15 12.81 -18.22 -4.22
C LYS A 15 12.51 -17.06 -5.18
N ASN A 16 11.25 -16.77 -5.46
CA ASN A 16 10.86 -15.69 -6.37
C ASN A 16 10.99 -14.30 -5.74
N ILE A 17 10.68 -14.15 -4.44
CA ILE A 17 10.90 -12.91 -3.69
C ILE A 17 12.41 -12.66 -3.50
N GLY A 18 13.17 -13.72 -3.20
CA GLY A 18 14.63 -13.65 -3.05
C GLY A 18 15.33 -13.21 -4.34
N ILE A 19 14.97 -13.78 -5.49
CA ILE A 19 15.59 -13.41 -6.78
C ILE A 19 15.23 -11.97 -7.18
N GLY A 20 14.01 -11.51 -6.92
CA GLY A 20 13.56 -10.15 -7.27
C GLY A 20 14.16 -9.03 -6.41
N VAL A 21 14.52 -9.30 -5.16
CA VAL A 21 15.08 -8.30 -4.22
C VAL A 21 16.60 -8.34 -4.16
N VAL A 22 17.21 -9.53 -4.30
CA VAL A 22 18.67 -9.69 -4.20
C VAL A 22 19.37 -9.20 -5.47
N THR A 23 18.76 -9.38 -6.64
CA THR A 23 19.37 -9.00 -7.91
C THR A 23 19.60 -7.48 -8.05
N PRO A 24 18.63 -6.60 -7.73
CA PRO A 24 18.86 -5.14 -7.78
C PRO A 24 19.87 -4.65 -6.76
N VAL A 25 19.88 -5.24 -5.54
CA VAL A 25 20.84 -4.89 -4.48
C VAL A 25 22.26 -5.28 -4.88
N LEU A 26 22.45 -6.47 -5.45
CA LEU A 26 23.74 -6.91 -6.01
C LEU A 26 24.17 -6.04 -7.20
N ALA A 27 23.25 -5.72 -8.11
CA ALA A 27 23.55 -4.84 -9.25
C ALA A 27 23.97 -3.44 -8.79
N ALA A 28 23.28 -2.84 -7.82
CA ALA A 28 23.64 -1.55 -7.23
C ALA A 28 25.02 -1.59 -6.55
N THR A 29 25.33 -2.69 -5.84
CA THR A 29 26.63 -2.89 -5.19
C THR A 29 27.76 -3.03 -6.23
N ILE A 30 27.51 -3.73 -7.33
CA ILE A 30 28.47 -3.89 -8.43
C ILE A 30 28.70 -2.56 -9.16
N ILE A 31 27.64 -1.78 -9.42
CA ILE A 31 27.75 -0.45 -10.06
C ILE A 31 28.57 0.51 -9.20
N TYR A 32 28.34 0.51 -7.88
CA TYR A 32 29.11 1.30 -6.92
C TYR A 32 30.59 0.88 -6.90
N PHE A 33 30.88 -0.43 -6.93
CA PHE A 33 32.25 -0.96 -6.91
C PHE A 33 33.01 -0.71 -8.22
N LEU A 34 32.32 -0.66 -9.36
CA LEU A 34 32.93 -0.45 -10.69
C LEU A 34 33.20 1.02 -11.05
N GLY A 35 32.80 1.97 -10.20
CA GLY A 35 33.22 3.37 -10.35
C GLY A 35 32.72 4.05 -11.61
N PHE A 36 31.53 3.68 -12.10
CA PHE A 36 30.83 4.40 -13.18
C PHE A 36 30.42 5.84 -12.79
N ASN A 37 30.78 6.27 -11.59
CA ASN A 37 30.32 7.48 -10.92
C ASN A 37 31.07 8.79 -11.29
N LYS A 38 31.71 8.89 -12.46
CA LYS A 38 32.61 10.04 -12.74
C LYS A 38 31.92 11.30 -13.30
N ASN A 39 30.60 11.29 -13.49
CA ASN A 39 29.78 12.47 -13.78
C ASN A 39 28.76 12.78 -12.64
N ASP A 40 28.94 12.17 -11.47
CA ASP A 40 27.81 11.79 -10.62
C ASP A 40 27.19 12.82 -9.69
N ASP A 41 27.92 13.83 -9.22
CA ASP A 41 27.38 14.63 -8.11
C ASP A 41 26.13 15.43 -8.50
N ALA A 42 26.08 15.98 -9.71
CA ALA A 42 24.94 16.77 -10.16
C ALA A 42 23.72 15.90 -10.48
N ASP A 43 23.91 14.76 -11.14
CA ASP A 43 22.82 13.85 -11.50
C ASP A 43 22.32 13.05 -10.29
N PHE A 44 23.22 12.65 -9.38
CA PHE A 44 22.85 12.08 -8.09
C PHE A 44 22.06 13.09 -7.25
N LYS A 45 22.50 14.36 -7.18
CA LYS A 45 21.78 15.40 -6.43
C LYS A 45 20.39 15.66 -7.00
N LYS A 46 20.24 15.76 -8.33
CA LYS A 46 18.92 15.88 -8.99
C LYS A 46 18.03 14.70 -8.69
N LYS A 47 18.56 13.47 -8.80
CA LYS A 47 17.82 12.24 -8.50
C LYS A 47 17.39 12.20 -7.03
N LYS A 48 18.26 12.61 -6.12
CA LYS A 48 17.98 12.72 -4.67
C LYS A 48 16.85 13.70 -4.41
N GLU A 49 16.93 14.91 -4.97
CA GLU A 49 15.92 15.96 -4.80
C GLU A 49 14.56 15.50 -5.31
N ALA A 50 14.51 14.97 -6.53
CA ALA A 50 13.29 14.40 -7.12
C ALA A 50 12.73 13.27 -6.24
N THR A 51 13.57 12.33 -5.81
CA THR A 51 13.17 11.20 -4.94
C THR A 51 12.54 11.67 -3.64
N VAL A 52 13.16 12.64 -2.95
CA VAL A 52 12.63 13.19 -1.69
C VAL A 52 11.31 13.91 -1.92
N GLN A 53 11.22 14.71 -2.99
CA GLN A 53 9.98 15.41 -3.33
C GLN A 53 8.84 14.43 -3.64
N THR A 54 9.07 13.46 -4.53
CA THR A 54 8.10 12.41 -4.88
C THR A 54 7.65 11.64 -3.64
N TRP A 55 8.58 11.29 -2.74
CA TRP A 55 8.25 10.63 -1.48
C TRP A 55 7.34 11.50 -0.61
N ASN A 56 7.66 12.77 -0.43
CA ASN A 56 6.87 13.66 0.41
C ASN A 56 5.44 13.84 -0.12
N VAL A 57 5.28 14.02 -1.44
CA VAL A 57 3.94 14.14 -2.06
C VAL A 57 3.16 12.83 -1.92
N PHE A 58 3.83 11.68 -2.05
CA PHE A 58 3.21 10.37 -1.80
C PHE A 58 2.73 10.23 -0.34
N ILE A 59 3.57 10.60 0.63
CA ILE A 59 3.22 10.56 2.06
C ILE A 59 2.03 11.49 2.37
N GLN A 60 2.03 12.70 1.80
CA GLN A 60 0.94 13.65 1.95
C GLN A 60 -0.39 13.10 1.42
N ASN A 61 -0.39 12.49 0.24
CA ASN A 61 -1.59 11.88 -0.35
C ASN A 61 -2.17 10.78 0.54
N LYS A 62 -1.31 9.91 1.11
CA LYS A 62 -1.76 8.91 2.10
C LYS A 62 -2.37 9.55 3.35
N GLY A 63 -1.80 10.68 3.81
CA GLY A 63 -2.32 11.43 4.96
C GLY A 63 -3.71 12.02 4.70
N ILE A 64 -3.92 12.58 3.50
CA ILE A 64 -5.23 13.09 3.05
C ILE A 64 -6.26 11.95 3.01
N PHE A 65 -5.94 10.86 2.31
CA PHE A 65 -6.81 9.67 2.24
C PHE A 65 -7.22 9.18 3.63
N SER A 66 -6.25 9.02 4.55
CA SER A 66 -6.56 8.58 5.92
C SER A 66 -7.45 9.57 6.67
N THR A 67 -7.32 10.86 6.43
CA THR A 67 -8.12 11.90 7.09
C THR A 67 -9.55 11.87 6.57
N VAL A 68 -9.73 11.83 5.25
CA VAL A 68 -11.05 11.76 4.61
C VAL A 68 -11.77 10.48 5.06
N MET A 69 -11.11 9.33 5.00
CA MET A 69 -11.72 8.06 5.41
C MET A 69 -12.18 8.06 6.89
N LYS A 70 -11.47 8.75 7.80
CA LYS A 70 -11.91 8.92 9.19
C LYS A 70 -13.16 9.80 9.30
N GLN A 71 -13.25 10.85 8.47
CA GLN A 71 -14.40 11.76 8.48
C GLN A 71 -15.66 11.09 7.93
N LEU A 72 -15.51 10.21 6.93
CA LEU A 72 -16.61 9.45 6.32
C LEU A 72 -17.32 8.50 7.30
N ALA A 73 -16.69 8.14 8.42
CA ALA A 73 -17.31 7.37 9.50
C ALA A 73 -18.44 8.12 10.24
N SER A 74 -18.68 9.39 9.94
CA SER A 74 -19.67 10.23 10.62
C SER A 74 -21.02 10.35 9.89
N SER A 75 -21.17 9.71 8.72
CA SER A 75 -22.39 9.77 7.92
C SER A 75 -23.42 8.72 8.35
N ASN A 76 -24.69 9.12 8.46
CA ASN A 76 -25.80 8.21 8.80
C ASN A 76 -26.44 7.55 7.56
N ASP A 77 -26.04 7.95 6.35
CA ASP A 77 -26.52 7.37 5.09
C ASP A 77 -25.44 6.47 4.48
N LEU A 78 -25.73 5.18 4.39
CA LEU A 78 -24.78 4.16 3.91
C LEU A 78 -24.50 4.27 2.41
N GLU A 79 -25.45 4.73 1.59
CA GLU A 79 -25.25 4.88 0.15
C GLU A 79 -24.44 6.13 -0.18
N VAL A 80 -24.67 7.24 0.55
CA VAL A 80 -23.79 8.41 0.49
C VAL A 80 -22.38 8.05 0.96
N THR A 81 -22.27 7.28 2.04
CA THR A 81 -20.98 6.78 2.55
C THR A 81 -20.25 5.94 1.51
N ARG A 82 -20.95 4.98 0.88
CA ARG A 82 -20.42 4.15 -0.21
C ARG A 82 -19.87 4.99 -1.35
N LYS A 83 -20.66 5.95 -1.85
CA LYS A 83 -20.27 6.83 -2.96
C LYS A 83 -19.02 7.63 -2.61
N ASN A 84 -18.97 8.20 -1.42
CA ASN A 84 -17.83 9.02 -0.99
C ASN A 84 -16.55 8.19 -0.81
N ILE A 85 -16.64 7.00 -0.21
CA ILE A 85 -15.49 6.08 -0.09
C ILE A 85 -14.95 5.72 -1.46
N ASN A 86 -15.84 5.31 -2.38
CA ASN A 86 -15.45 4.90 -3.72
C ASN A 86 -14.80 6.05 -4.49
N HIS A 87 -15.35 7.25 -4.39
CA HIS A 87 -14.78 8.45 -5.02
C HIS A 87 -13.39 8.77 -4.47
N GLU A 88 -13.22 8.77 -3.15
CA GLU A 88 -11.95 9.09 -2.51
C GLU A 88 -10.85 8.06 -2.84
N ILE A 89 -11.22 6.77 -2.93
CA ILE A 89 -10.33 5.71 -3.40
C ILE A 89 -9.86 6.00 -4.83
N ASP A 90 -10.78 6.32 -5.74
CA ASP A 90 -10.46 6.55 -7.15
C ASP A 90 -9.55 7.79 -7.32
N VAL A 91 -9.86 8.88 -6.62
CA VAL A 91 -9.05 10.11 -6.60
C VAL A 91 -7.66 9.85 -6.03
N THR A 92 -7.56 9.08 -4.94
CA THR A 92 -6.26 8.76 -4.32
C THR A 92 -5.39 7.93 -5.25
N ILE A 93 -5.96 6.94 -5.93
CA ILE A 93 -5.24 6.13 -6.93
C ILE A 93 -4.76 7.02 -8.08
N GLU A 94 -5.63 7.90 -8.60
CA GLU A 94 -5.26 8.83 -9.67
C GLU A 94 -4.11 9.76 -9.25
N ASN A 95 -4.16 10.32 -8.04
CA ASN A 95 -3.08 11.15 -7.50
C ASN A 95 -1.77 10.37 -7.37
N MET A 96 -1.83 9.11 -6.93
CA MET A 96 -0.67 8.22 -6.88
C MET A 96 -0.06 7.97 -8.25
N GLU A 97 -0.88 7.71 -9.28
CA GLU A 97 -0.40 7.57 -10.65
C GLU A 97 0.19 8.87 -11.22
N ASN A 98 -0.35 10.02 -10.83
CA ASN A 98 0.18 11.32 -11.23
C ASN A 98 1.55 11.61 -10.61
N ILE A 99 1.79 11.22 -9.35
CA ILE A 99 3.09 11.36 -8.70
C ILE A 99 4.20 10.65 -9.47
N LYS A 100 3.89 9.51 -10.10
CA LYS A 100 4.85 8.71 -10.88
C LYS A 100 5.30 9.37 -12.19
N LYS A 101 4.66 10.47 -12.60
CA LYS A 101 5.05 11.23 -13.80
C LYS A 101 6.27 12.13 -13.57
N GLU A 102 6.64 12.37 -12.32
CA GLU A 102 7.86 13.13 -11.98
C GLU A 102 9.08 12.45 -12.59
N PRO A 103 9.86 13.08 -13.47
CA PRO A 103 11.06 12.46 -14.01
C PRO A 103 12.15 12.36 -12.94
N ASN A 104 13.06 11.40 -13.10
CA ASN A 104 14.29 11.26 -12.29
C ASN A 104 14.11 10.84 -10.83
N ALA A 105 12.93 10.50 -10.34
CA ALA A 105 12.83 9.89 -9.00
C ALA A 105 13.32 8.43 -9.02
N ASP A 106 13.76 7.94 -7.87
CA ASP A 106 14.17 6.55 -7.70
C ASP A 106 13.00 5.59 -7.96
N GLN A 107 13.24 4.56 -8.77
CA GLN A 107 12.24 3.53 -9.12
C GLN A 107 11.64 2.82 -7.89
N ARG A 108 12.37 2.76 -6.77
CA ARG A 108 11.85 2.20 -5.51
C ARG A 108 10.69 3.05 -4.94
N VAL A 109 10.67 4.36 -5.19
CA VAL A 109 9.55 5.22 -4.81
C VAL A 109 8.33 4.87 -5.65
N TYR A 110 8.46 4.76 -6.98
CA TYR A 110 7.34 4.35 -7.83
C TYR A 110 6.84 2.95 -7.48
N SER A 111 7.74 2.00 -7.21
CA SER A 111 7.36 0.66 -6.75
C SER A 111 6.58 0.68 -5.43
N THR A 112 6.93 1.60 -4.52
CA THR A 112 6.21 1.81 -3.27
C THR A 112 4.81 2.39 -3.50
N ILE A 113 4.71 3.33 -4.45
CA ILE A 113 3.43 3.91 -4.87
C ILE A 113 2.54 2.84 -5.49
N ASP A 114 3.06 2.02 -6.41
CA ASP A 114 2.31 0.94 -7.08
C ASP A 114 1.72 -0.06 -6.09
N ILE A 115 2.55 -0.52 -5.15
CA ILE A 115 2.11 -1.44 -4.08
C ILE A 115 0.98 -0.80 -3.27
N THR A 116 1.13 0.46 -2.90
CA THR A 116 0.15 1.17 -2.07
C THR A 116 -1.16 1.42 -2.83
N ALA A 117 -1.08 1.86 -4.09
CA ALA A 117 -2.24 2.07 -4.95
C ALA A 117 -3.00 0.75 -5.17
N GLN A 118 -2.28 -0.36 -5.36
CA GLN A 118 -2.87 -1.67 -5.47
C GLN A 118 -3.55 -2.13 -4.16
N GLN A 119 -2.93 -1.86 -3.00
CA GLN A 119 -3.59 -2.10 -1.70
C GLN A 119 -4.89 -1.29 -1.58
N ILE A 120 -4.87 0.00 -1.91
CA ILE A 120 -6.06 0.87 -1.87
C ILE A 120 -7.14 0.37 -2.84
N LYS A 121 -6.75 -0.10 -4.02
CA LYS A 121 -7.69 -0.71 -4.99
C LYS A 121 -8.36 -1.96 -4.41
N GLU A 122 -7.63 -2.75 -3.64
CA GLU A 122 -8.16 -3.94 -2.96
C GLU A 122 -9.06 -3.59 -1.76
N ILE A 123 -8.93 -2.41 -1.16
CA ILE A 123 -9.85 -1.91 -0.10
C ILE A 123 -11.27 -1.74 -0.64
N LYS A 124 -11.41 -1.23 -1.87
CA LYS A 124 -12.71 -0.90 -2.50
C LYS A 124 -13.74 -2.04 -2.47
N PRO A 125 -13.44 -3.26 -2.97
CA PRO A 125 -14.39 -4.37 -2.90
C PRO A 125 -14.69 -4.82 -1.46
N LEU A 126 -13.72 -4.74 -0.53
CA LEU A 126 -13.95 -5.11 0.86
C LEU A 126 -14.93 -4.15 1.55
N MET A 127 -14.76 -2.85 1.33
CA MET A 127 -15.67 -1.83 1.86
C MET A 127 -17.08 -1.95 1.27
N ASN A 128 -17.20 -2.17 -0.04
CA ASN A 128 -18.51 -2.33 -0.67
C ASN A 128 -19.22 -3.59 -0.15
N LYS A 129 -18.50 -4.71 -0.02
CA LYS A 129 -19.05 -5.93 0.56
C LYS A 129 -19.51 -5.73 2.01
N PHE A 130 -18.72 -5.05 2.84
CA PHE A 130 -19.10 -4.72 4.20
C PHE A 130 -20.42 -3.93 4.26
N LEU A 131 -20.59 -2.93 3.39
CA LEU A 131 -21.83 -2.15 3.30
C LEU A 131 -23.00 -2.97 2.75
N ASP A 132 -22.76 -3.83 1.77
CA ASP A 132 -23.77 -4.75 1.21
C ASP A 132 -24.29 -5.71 2.27
N ASP A 133 -23.39 -6.30 3.07
CA ASP A 133 -23.72 -7.23 4.14
C ASP A 133 -24.56 -6.53 5.24
N ILE A 134 -24.24 -5.28 5.59
CA ILE A 134 -25.04 -4.47 6.52
C ILE A 134 -26.45 -4.22 5.98
N LEU A 135 -26.57 -3.76 4.73
CA LEU A 135 -27.87 -3.48 4.11
C LEU A 135 -28.73 -4.75 3.98
N ALA A 136 -28.11 -5.87 3.60
CA ALA A 136 -28.79 -7.15 3.50
C ALA A 136 -29.27 -7.67 4.86
N TYR A 137 -28.53 -7.38 5.94
CA TYR A 137 -28.95 -7.72 7.29
C TYR A 137 -30.05 -6.79 7.80
N ALA A 138 -29.94 -5.48 7.57
CA ALA A 138 -30.97 -4.51 7.93
C ALA A 138 -32.32 -4.80 7.26
N ALA A 139 -32.31 -5.29 6.01
CA ALA A 139 -33.53 -5.69 5.29
C ALA A 139 -34.30 -6.87 5.96
N LYS A 140 -33.69 -7.56 6.93
CA LYS A 140 -34.34 -8.61 7.72
C LYS A 140 -35.08 -8.07 8.94
N ASP A 141 -35.09 -6.75 9.12
CA ASP A 141 -35.68 -6.04 10.26
C ASP A 141 -35.21 -6.58 11.64
N PRO A 142 -33.88 -6.63 11.87
CA PRO A 142 -33.33 -7.09 13.14
C PRO A 142 -33.60 -6.07 14.26
N THR A 143 -33.55 -6.53 15.51
CA THR A 143 -33.52 -5.59 16.64
C THR A 143 -32.24 -4.74 16.64
N GLU A 144 -32.27 -3.61 17.33
CA GLU A 144 -31.10 -2.72 17.42
C GLU A 144 -29.87 -3.42 18.04
N GLU A 145 -30.08 -4.30 19.02
CA GLU A 145 -29.02 -5.09 19.66
C GLU A 145 -28.39 -6.10 18.69
N GLU A 146 -29.23 -6.82 17.94
CA GLU A 146 -28.80 -7.77 16.91
C GLU A 146 -28.05 -7.06 15.78
N GLY A 147 -28.56 -5.91 15.32
CA GLY A 147 -27.91 -5.05 14.33
C GLY A 147 -26.53 -4.60 14.77
N LYS A 148 -26.40 -4.09 16.00
CA LYS A 148 -25.10 -3.68 16.57
C LYS A 148 -24.12 -4.84 16.68
N ALA A 149 -24.56 -5.98 17.20
CA ALA A 149 -23.72 -7.16 17.33
C ALA A 149 -23.20 -7.65 15.96
N TYR A 150 -24.08 -7.67 14.95
CA TYR A 150 -23.74 -8.06 13.60
C TYR A 150 -22.72 -7.10 12.95
N ILE A 151 -22.93 -5.78 13.04
CA ILE A 151 -22.00 -4.78 12.51
C ILE A 151 -20.63 -4.88 13.17
N LEU A 152 -20.57 -5.09 14.49
CA LEU A 152 -19.29 -5.28 15.21
C LEU A 152 -18.55 -6.52 14.72
N GLN A 153 -19.27 -7.63 14.54
CA GLN A 153 -18.68 -8.88 14.02
C GLN A 153 -18.13 -8.69 12.59
N LEU A 154 -18.92 -8.07 11.70
CA LEU A 154 -18.46 -7.73 10.35
C LEU A 154 -17.24 -6.79 10.39
N GLY A 155 -17.23 -5.83 11.31
CA GLY A 155 -16.14 -4.87 11.47
C GLY A 155 -14.81 -5.52 11.85
N GLU A 156 -14.82 -6.52 12.75
CA GLU A 156 -13.61 -7.28 13.08
C GLU A 156 -13.13 -8.15 11.91
N GLY A 157 -14.05 -8.70 11.11
CA GLY A 157 -13.73 -9.39 9.86
C GLY A 157 -13.02 -8.48 8.86
N LEU A 158 -13.63 -7.32 8.58
CA LEU A 158 -13.07 -6.29 7.71
C LEU A 158 -11.68 -5.84 8.18
N LYS A 159 -11.53 -5.56 9.48
CA LYS A 159 -10.24 -5.17 10.08
C LYS A 159 -9.17 -6.23 9.89
N THR A 160 -9.53 -7.51 9.99
CA THR A 160 -8.61 -8.63 9.77
C THR A 160 -8.16 -8.69 8.31
N GLU A 161 -9.09 -8.55 7.36
CA GLU A 161 -8.76 -8.52 5.92
C GLU A 161 -7.85 -7.32 5.59
N MET A 162 -8.16 -6.13 6.12
CA MET A 162 -7.34 -4.93 5.98
C MET A 162 -5.93 -5.09 6.56
N ALA A 163 -5.82 -5.73 7.73
CA ALA A 163 -4.52 -6.04 8.33
C ALA A 163 -3.70 -7.00 7.45
N GLY A 164 -4.36 -8.00 6.85
CA GLY A 164 -3.74 -8.91 5.89
C GLY A 164 -3.17 -8.18 4.68
N LEU A 165 -3.93 -7.25 4.08
CA LEU A 165 -3.46 -6.41 2.98
C LEU A 165 -2.21 -5.60 3.37
N ARG A 166 -2.24 -4.97 4.54
CA ARG A 166 -1.11 -4.18 5.05
C ARG A 166 0.12 -5.04 5.29
N GLN A 167 -0.06 -6.24 5.84
CA GLN A 167 1.05 -7.12 6.20
C GLN A 167 1.73 -7.71 4.96
N ARG A 168 0.96 -8.07 3.93
CA ARG A 168 1.44 -8.72 2.69
C ARG A 168 2.67 -8.03 2.10
N ASP A 169 2.65 -6.71 2.03
CA ASP A 169 3.71 -5.94 1.37
C ASP A 169 4.62 -5.17 2.35
N SER A 170 4.39 -5.31 3.65
CA SER A 170 5.09 -4.55 4.71
C SER A 170 6.61 -4.70 4.67
N ILE A 171 7.11 -5.93 4.48
CA ILE A 171 8.55 -6.21 4.40
C ILE A 171 9.16 -5.52 3.19
N ARG A 172 8.50 -5.62 2.03
CA ARG A 172 9.01 -5.03 0.77
C ARG A 172 9.09 -3.50 0.88
N LEU A 173 8.04 -2.89 1.44
CA LEU A 173 8.00 -1.45 1.69
C LEU A 173 9.09 -1.00 2.67
N ALA A 174 9.33 -1.77 3.74
CA ALA A 174 10.39 -1.47 4.70
C ALA A 174 11.79 -1.52 4.05
N VAL A 175 12.07 -2.56 3.24
CA VAL A 175 13.34 -2.69 2.51
C VAL A 175 13.56 -1.51 1.56
N PHE A 176 12.53 -1.08 0.84
CA PHE A 176 12.63 0.10 -0.04
C PHE A 176 12.91 1.37 0.73
N TYR A 177 12.17 1.61 1.82
CA TYR A 177 12.37 2.77 2.68
C TYR A 177 13.78 2.83 3.27
N ASP A 178 14.26 1.73 3.86
CA ASP A 178 15.58 1.68 4.49
C ASP A 178 16.70 1.86 3.45
N GLY A 179 16.54 1.27 2.26
CA GLY A 179 17.45 1.45 1.14
C GLY A 179 17.51 2.91 0.65
N LEU A 180 16.37 3.58 0.53
CA LEU A 180 16.31 4.99 0.11
C LEU A 180 17.02 5.91 1.11
N ASN A 181 16.76 5.75 2.41
CA ASN A 181 17.42 6.55 3.43
C ASN A 181 18.94 6.35 3.45
N LYS A 182 19.38 5.10 3.31
CA LYS A 182 20.81 4.75 3.28
C LYS A 182 21.50 5.34 2.06
N ASP A 183 20.96 5.11 0.87
CA ASP A 183 21.61 5.47 -0.39
C ASP A 183 21.67 6.99 -0.59
N TYR A 184 20.62 7.71 -0.18
CA TYR A 184 20.56 9.16 -0.33
C TYR A 184 21.07 9.93 0.90
N ASN A 185 21.44 9.23 1.99
CA ASN A 185 21.78 9.83 3.28
C ASN A 185 20.73 10.87 3.71
N VAL A 186 19.49 10.41 3.86
CA VAL A 186 18.31 11.20 4.23
C VAL A 186 17.51 10.50 5.32
N THR A 187 16.56 11.23 5.92
CA THR A 187 15.53 10.65 6.79
C THR A 187 14.17 11.01 6.22
N LEU A 188 13.64 10.13 5.38
CA LEU A 188 12.30 10.24 4.83
C LEU A 188 11.25 9.99 5.91
N SER A 189 10.12 10.69 5.86
CA SER A 189 9.02 10.46 6.81
C SER A 189 8.47 9.04 6.67
N LYS A 190 8.37 8.32 7.79
CA LYS A 190 7.54 7.10 7.88
C LYS A 190 6.10 7.56 8.12
N ASN A 191 5.20 7.15 7.23
CA ASN A 191 3.76 7.21 7.50
C ASN A 191 3.37 6.13 8.51
#